data_AF-A0A964LBV9-F1
#
_entry.id   AF-A0A964LBV9-F1
#
_cell.length_a   1.000
_cell.length_b   1.000
_cell.length_c   1.000
_cell.angle_alpha   90.00
_cell.angle_beta   90.00
_cell.angle_gamma   90.00
#
_symmetry.space_group_name_H-M   'P 1'
#
loop_
_entity.id
_entity.type
_entity.pdbx_description
1 polymer ?
#
loop_
_entity_poly.entity_id
_entity_poly.type
_entity_poly.pdbx_seq_one_letter_code
_entity_poly.pdbx_strand_id
1 'polypeptide(L)'
;MCFEEIAAIEEHDAGQVTRIVLCRIRFHVYIVGRPLPENPDGTGMFSRRIPLPDLIDLCRVLRHQLGAGLALHQVLKKQGERGRNSVRVIAGRLAEKLLKGISLSDALDAEVGAFPPLFLSMANLGETTGHLTEVFGELERYYQLELQMRRQFRSASVMPSAQFVFAVLVVAAVIWILGIIGGNKPLLTFFGIPGGLGAAAFLCSVSSVLALIAITYLLISRIGRQKVWMDRFLLAVPALGPCLYSLAMSRFTLALQLTLDSGLSITKGLRLSLEATGNAHFAAHADAIVNTLKNGQPLHEAIEASKLFTSDFVEMIVSSEIAGSVPEMMRHLQQQYHEETARRMTMLTRVAAGAVWLAVATFIVIAIFKLASIYFDALAGVGKI
;
A
#
# COMPACT_ATOMS: atom_id res chain seq x y z
N MET A 1 9.62 -43.36 -15.40
CA MET A 1 10.87 -43.53 -14.63
C MET A 1 10.59 -43.00 -13.23
N CYS A 2 9.92 -43.80 -12.38
CA CYS A 2 10.48 -44.85 -11.50
C CYS A 2 11.53 -44.22 -10.58
N PHE A 3 11.29 -44.08 -9.28
CA PHE A 3 11.29 -45.11 -8.22
C PHE A 3 10.57 -44.50 -6.98
N GLU A 4 9.55 -45.07 -6.31
CA GLU A 4 9.57 -46.21 -5.33
C GLU A 4 10.80 -46.18 -4.40
N GLU A 5 10.71 -45.95 -3.08
CA GLU A 5 10.23 -46.94 -2.10
C GLU A 5 10.05 -46.37 -0.67
N ILE A 6 9.07 -46.98 0.02
CA ILE A 6 9.02 -47.44 1.43
C ILE A 6 8.86 -46.43 2.58
N ALA A 7 7.66 -46.53 3.14
CA ALA A 7 7.27 -46.21 4.51
C ALA A 7 7.89 -47.17 5.52
N ALA A 8 8.42 -46.63 6.62
CA ALA A 8 8.54 -47.35 7.89
C ALA A 8 7.77 -46.55 8.94
N ILE A 9 6.76 -47.19 9.50
CA ILE A 9 5.90 -46.72 10.58
C ILE A 9 6.63 -47.04 11.89
N GLU A 10 6.94 -46.01 12.67
CA GLU A 10 7.18 -46.18 14.10
C GLU A 10 6.33 -45.14 14.84
N GLU A 11 5.39 -45.69 15.60
CA GLU A 11 4.30 -45.01 16.29
C GLU A 11 4.78 -44.63 17.69
N HIS A 12 4.85 -43.34 18.01
CA HIS A 12 4.81 -42.87 19.39
C HIS A 12 4.19 -41.46 19.50
N ASP A 13 2.94 -41.50 19.94
CA ASP A 13 2.27 -40.62 20.91
C ASP A 13 2.04 -39.12 20.66
N ALA A 14 0.79 -38.76 20.92
CA ALA A 14 0.22 -37.44 21.19
C ALA A 14 0.25 -36.33 20.09
N GLY A 15 -0.83 -36.28 19.31
CA GLY A 15 -1.57 -35.01 19.16
C GLY A 15 -1.32 -34.16 17.90
N GLN A 16 -1.25 -34.77 16.72
CA GLN A 16 -1.37 -34.01 15.47
C GLN A 16 -2.83 -33.60 15.22
N VAL A 17 -3.15 -32.32 15.46
CA VAL A 17 -4.32 -31.69 14.86
C VAL A 17 -3.96 -31.29 13.43
N THR A 18 -4.56 -32.00 12.50
CA THR A 18 -4.52 -31.81 11.05
C THR A 18 -4.81 -30.36 10.68
N ARG A 19 -3.81 -29.67 10.13
CA ARG A 19 -3.94 -28.30 9.63
C ARG A 19 -4.67 -28.30 8.28
N ILE A 20 -5.93 -27.88 8.30
CA ILE A 20 -6.59 -27.26 7.15
C ILE A 20 -6.86 -25.81 7.55
N VAL A 21 -6.07 -24.87 7.02
CA VAL A 21 -6.38 -23.44 7.17
C VAL A 21 -6.26 -22.77 5.82
N LEU A 22 -7.43 -22.39 5.31
CA LEU A 22 -7.66 -21.65 4.09
C LEU A 22 -6.76 -20.42 3.95
N CYS A 23 -6.22 -20.27 2.75
CA CYS A 23 -5.53 -19.09 2.24
C CYS A 23 -6.39 -17.83 2.46
N ARG A 24 -6.00 -16.99 3.43
CA ARG A 24 -6.60 -15.66 3.65
C ARG A 24 -5.59 -14.57 3.31
N ILE A 25 -5.72 -14.10 2.07
CA ILE A 25 -5.14 -12.91 1.43
C ILE A 25 -4.74 -11.84 2.45
N ARG A 26 -3.45 -11.47 2.54
CA ARG A 26 -3.01 -10.26 3.24
C ARG A 26 -1.66 -9.74 2.73
N PHE A 27 -1.70 -8.55 2.15
CA PHE A 27 -0.58 -7.71 1.67
C PHE A 27 0.62 -7.72 2.65
N HIS A 28 1.81 -8.03 2.13
CA HIS A 28 3.09 -7.93 2.86
C HIS A 28 4.05 -7.06 2.04
N VAL A 29 4.24 -5.83 2.51
CA VAL A 29 5.28 -4.91 2.03
C VAL A 29 6.51 -5.17 2.89
N TYR A 30 7.49 -5.92 2.37
CA TYR A 30 8.84 -5.96 2.92
C TYR A 30 9.70 -4.95 2.16
N ILE A 31 10.39 -4.09 2.90
CA ILE A 31 11.44 -3.19 2.42
C ILE A 31 12.76 -3.72 2.98
N VAL A 32 13.77 -3.69 2.12
CA VAL A 32 15.13 -4.21 2.25
C VAL A 32 15.82 -3.74 3.54
N GLY A 33 16.38 -4.70 4.28
CA GLY A 33 17.29 -4.47 5.41
C GLY A 33 17.90 -5.81 5.86
N ARG A 34 19.22 -5.80 6.08
CA ARG A 34 20.21 -6.83 6.50
C ARG A 34 19.77 -8.28 6.84
N PRO A 35 20.64 -9.29 6.59
CA PRO A 35 20.36 -10.68 6.95
C PRO A 35 20.04 -10.82 8.44
N LEU A 36 18.97 -11.56 8.73
CA LEU A 36 18.44 -11.81 10.07
C LEU A 36 19.47 -12.55 10.93
N PRO A 37 19.74 -12.13 12.18
CA PRO A 37 20.36 -13.00 13.15
C PRO A 37 19.39 -14.14 13.51
N GLU A 38 19.90 -15.36 13.52
CA GLU A 38 19.18 -16.57 13.87
C GLU A 38 18.78 -16.53 15.35
N ASN A 39 17.47 -16.57 15.64
CA ASN A 39 16.95 -16.58 17.00
C ASN A 39 16.95 -18.02 17.54
N PRO A 40 17.66 -18.33 18.64
CA PRO A 40 17.80 -19.69 19.16
C PRO A 40 16.51 -20.28 19.78
N ASP A 41 15.47 -19.47 20.00
CA ASP A 41 14.24 -19.93 20.64
C ASP A 41 13.10 -20.12 19.61
N GLY A 42 12.84 -21.38 19.29
CA GLY A 42 11.92 -21.89 18.25
C GLY A 42 10.42 -21.67 18.47
N THR A 43 10.00 -20.48 18.92
CA THR A 43 8.57 -20.11 18.96
C THR A 43 8.21 -19.14 17.83
N GLY A 44 7.66 -19.69 16.75
CA GLY A 44 6.55 -19.06 16.02
C GLY A 44 6.82 -17.80 15.19
N MET A 45 7.84 -17.86 14.32
CA MET A 45 7.78 -17.51 12.89
C MET A 45 6.52 -16.77 12.40
N PHE A 46 6.51 -15.43 12.42
CA PHE A 46 5.90 -14.49 11.45
C PHE A 46 6.13 -13.07 12.00
N SER A 47 7.25 -12.41 11.65
CA SER A 47 7.41 -10.97 11.89
C SER A 47 6.43 -10.23 10.99
N ARG A 48 5.18 -10.13 11.46
CA ARG A 48 4.12 -9.40 10.77
C ARG A 48 4.28 -7.95 11.20
N ARG A 49 4.62 -7.07 10.25
CA ARG A 49 4.57 -5.61 10.45
C ARG A 49 3.31 -5.24 11.23
N ILE A 50 3.48 -4.44 12.26
CA ILE A 50 2.37 -3.97 13.10
C ILE A 50 1.41 -3.18 12.20
N PRO A 51 0.10 -3.49 12.21
CA PRO A 51 -0.86 -2.75 11.39
C PRO A 51 -0.96 -1.30 11.89
N LEU A 52 -1.11 -0.34 10.96
CA LEU A 52 -1.12 1.10 11.26
C LEU A 52 -2.03 1.52 12.44
N PRO A 53 -3.28 1.04 12.56
CA PRO A 53 -4.13 1.41 13.69
C PRO A 53 -3.53 1.04 15.05
N ASP A 54 -2.77 -0.05 15.13
CA ASP A 54 -2.15 -0.57 16.35
C ASP A 54 -0.87 0.19 16.66
N LEU A 55 -0.17 0.64 15.62
CA LEU A 55 0.98 1.54 15.75
C LEU A 55 0.55 2.92 16.25
N ILE A 56 -0.55 3.48 15.73
CA ILE A 56 -1.13 4.75 16.21
C ILE A 56 -1.49 4.66 17.69
N ASP A 57 -2.20 3.59 18.07
CA ASP A 57 -2.59 3.41 19.47
C ASP A 57 -1.38 3.22 20.38
N LEU A 58 -0.35 2.50 19.93
CA LEU A 58 0.91 2.38 20.67
C LEU A 58 1.57 3.75 20.86
N CYS A 59 1.75 4.54 19.80
CA CYS A 59 2.30 5.89 19.89
C CYS A 59 1.48 6.78 20.83
N ARG A 60 0.16 6.72 20.74
CA ARG A 60 -0.76 7.47 21.60
C ARG A 60 -0.60 7.09 23.07
N VAL A 61 -0.57 5.79 23.37
CA VAL A 61 -0.39 5.27 24.72
C VAL A 61 0.98 5.69 25.29
N LEU A 62 2.04 5.57 24.48
CA LEU A 62 3.38 5.98 24.86
C LEU A 62 3.44 7.48 25.15
N ARG A 63 2.94 8.33 24.24
CA ARG A 63 2.88 9.79 24.46
C ARG A 63 2.15 10.14 25.75
N HIS A 64 0.94 9.61 25.97
CA HIS A 64 0.16 10.00 27.16
C HIS A 64 0.77 9.49 28.46
N GLN A 65 1.31 8.27 28.49
CA GLN A 65 1.86 7.71 29.73
C GLN A 65 3.25 8.24 30.06
N LEU A 66 4.12 8.43 29.06
CA LEU A 66 5.41 9.09 29.24
C LEU A 66 5.23 10.55 29.64
N GLY A 67 4.27 11.26 29.03
CA GLY A 67 3.89 12.62 29.42
C GLY A 67 3.32 12.72 30.84
N ALA A 68 2.77 11.63 31.38
CA ALA A 68 2.34 11.51 32.78
C ALA A 68 3.48 11.12 33.74
N GLY A 69 4.73 11.00 33.24
CA GLY A 69 5.90 10.69 34.04
C GLY A 69 6.14 9.19 34.29
N LEU A 70 5.40 8.29 33.63
CA LEU A 70 5.66 6.86 33.74
C LEU A 70 6.93 6.46 32.99
N ALA A 71 7.72 5.54 33.56
CA ALA A 71 8.90 5.03 32.89
C ALA A 71 8.53 4.13 31.69
N LEU A 72 9.27 4.26 30.59
CA LEU A 72 8.98 3.57 29.32
C LEU A 72 8.80 2.04 29.46
N HIS A 73 9.66 1.39 30.24
CA HIS A 73 9.58 -0.06 30.46
C HIS A 73 8.26 -0.47 31.16
N GLN A 74 7.70 0.37 32.04
CA GLN A 74 6.43 0.10 32.72
C GLN A 74 5.25 0.20 31.76
N VAL A 75 5.27 1.23 30.90
CA VAL A 75 4.25 1.43 29.85
C VAL A 75 4.25 0.25 28.89
N LEU A 76 5.43 -0.17 28.42
CA LEU A 76 5.58 -1.31 27.53
C LEU A 76 5.20 -2.63 28.20
N LYS A 77 5.53 -2.83 29.49
CA LYS A 77 5.09 -4.01 30.26
C LYS A 77 3.57 -4.09 30.32
N LYS A 78 2.90 -2.98 30.65
CA LYS A 78 1.43 -2.90 30.68
C LYS A 78 0.83 -3.20 29.30
N GLN A 79 1.48 -2.74 28.22
CA GLN A 79 1.07 -3.06 26.86
C GLN A 79 1.36 -4.51 26.48
N GLY A 80 2.38 -5.14 27.07
CA GLY A 80 2.67 -6.56 26.95
C GLY A 80 1.66 -7.46 27.68
N GLU A 81 0.99 -6.95 28.70
CA GLU A 81 -0.05 -7.69 29.44
C GLU A 81 -1.45 -7.47 28.85
N ARG A 82 -1.79 -6.22 28.52
CA ARG A 82 -3.17 -5.80 28.19
C ARG A 82 -3.33 -5.18 26.80
N GLY A 83 -2.25 -5.04 26.05
CA GLY A 83 -2.28 -4.44 24.71
C GLY A 83 -2.91 -5.34 23.66
N ARG A 84 -3.08 -4.80 22.45
CA ARG A 84 -3.60 -5.52 21.29
C ARG A 84 -2.67 -6.67 20.89
N ASN A 85 -3.23 -7.78 20.43
CA ASN A 85 -2.49 -9.02 20.14
C ASN A 85 -1.27 -8.85 19.21
N SER A 86 -1.32 -7.89 18.29
CA SER A 86 -0.24 -7.56 17.34
C SER A 86 0.98 -6.92 17.99
N VAL A 87 0.79 -6.18 19.10
CA VAL A 87 1.83 -5.42 19.81
C VAL A 87 2.22 -6.11 21.10
N ARG A 88 1.32 -6.90 21.69
CA ARG A 88 1.45 -7.52 23.02
C ARG A 88 2.78 -8.26 23.20
N VAL A 89 3.10 -9.21 22.32
CA VAL A 89 4.33 -10.01 22.41
C VAL A 89 5.59 -9.14 22.27
N ILE A 90 5.57 -8.21 21.31
CA ILE A 90 6.70 -7.33 21.03
C ILE A 90 6.93 -6.36 22.20
N ALA A 91 5.87 -5.75 22.72
CA ALA A 91 5.94 -4.82 23.85
C ALA A 91 6.44 -5.50 25.13
N GLY A 92 6.05 -6.75 25.38
CA GLY A 92 6.59 -7.55 26.50
C GLY A 92 8.10 -7.75 26.38
N ARG A 93 8.59 -8.17 25.21
CA ARG A 93 10.03 -8.34 24.95
C ARG A 93 10.81 -7.03 25.03
N LEU A 94 10.26 -5.94 24.51
CA LEU A 94 10.86 -4.60 24.65
C LEU A 94 10.94 -4.18 26.12
N ALA A 95 9.89 -4.41 26.91
CA ALA A 95 9.89 -4.09 28.34
C ALA A 95 10.98 -4.86 29.12
N GLU A 96 11.14 -6.15 28.85
CA GLU A 96 12.20 -6.97 29.46
C GLU A 96 13.60 -6.51 29.09
N LYS A 97 13.83 -6.13 27.82
CA LYS A 97 15.14 -5.60 27.37
C LYS A 97 15.47 -4.27 28.03
N LEU A 98 14.50 -3.36 28.10
CA LEU A 98 14.67 -2.07 28.75
C LEU A 98 14.90 -2.22 30.27
N LEU A 99 14.22 -3.18 30.92
CA LEU A 99 14.47 -3.52 32.33
C LEU A 99 15.89 -4.02 32.58
N LYS A 100 16.51 -4.68 31.60
CA LYS A 100 17.91 -5.12 31.63
C LYS A 100 18.91 -4.00 31.30
N GLY A 101 18.44 -2.76 31.08
CA GLY A 101 19.29 -1.61 30.76
C GLY A 101 19.71 -1.52 29.30
N ILE A 102 19.11 -2.30 28.39
CA ILE A 102 19.34 -2.17 26.95
C ILE A 102 18.62 -0.89 26.48
N SER A 103 19.25 -0.14 25.56
CA SER A 103 18.63 1.05 24.96
C SER A 103 17.34 0.69 24.21
N LEU A 104 16.39 1.62 24.13
CA LEU A 104 15.19 1.49 23.32
C LEU A 104 15.53 1.25 21.85
N SER A 105 16.53 1.96 21.34
CA SER A 105 17.02 1.85 19.97
C SER A 105 17.46 0.43 19.65
N ASP A 106 18.34 -0.15 20.47
CA ASP A 106 18.83 -1.52 20.28
C ASP A 106 17.72 -2.55 20.49
N ALA A 107 16.82 -2.31 21.45
CA ALA A 107 15.69 -3.18 21.71
C ALA A 107 14.73 -3.24 20.53
N LEU A 108 14.44 -2.10 19.89
CA LEU A 108 13.61 -1.98 18.70
C LEU A 108 14.29 -2.54 17.46
N ASP A 109 15.59 -2.31 17.30
CA ASP A 109 16.37 -2.86 16.18
C ASP A 109 16.42 -4.40 16.23
N ALA A 110 16.42 -4.99 17.42
CA ALA A 110 16.32 -6.44 17.57
C ALA A 110 14.94 -7.02 17.19
N GLU A 111 13.90 -6.18 17.05
CA GLU A 111 12.58 -6.56 16.57
C GLU A 111 12.43 -6.25 15.06
N VAL A 112 13.44 -6.68 14.28
CA VAL A 112 13.54 -6.38 12.82
C VAL A 112 12.25 -6.74 12.10
N GLY A 113 11.73 -5.77 11.35
CA GLY A 113 10.56 -5.94 10.49
C GLY A 113 9.21 -5.72 11.17
N ALA A 114 9.16 -5.53 12.49
CA ALA A 114 7.93 -5.16 13.20
C ALA A 114 7.56 -3.69 13.00
N PHE A 115 8.56 -2.81 13.08
CA PHE A 115 8.42 -1.35 13.03
C PHE A 115 8.92 -0.76 11.71
N PRO A 116 8.31 0.33 11.21
CA PRO A 116 8.81 1.07 10.05
C PRO A 116 10.15 1.78 10.33
N PRO A 117 11.03 2.01 9.34
CA PRO A 117 12.32 2.70 9.53
C PRO A 117 12.22 4.09 10.15
N LEU A 118 11.18 4.84 9.81
CA LEU A 118 10.88 6.15 10.39
C LEU A 118 10.64 6.04 11.90
N PHE A 119 9.90 5.03 12.36
CA PHE A 119 9.64 4.80 13.78
C PHE A 119 10.94 4.55 14.55
N LEU A 120 11.80 3.66 14.02
CA LEU A 120 13.10 3.34 14.63
C LEU A 120 13.99 4.58 14.76
N SER A 121 14.11 5.36 13.68
CA SER A 121 14.97 6.54 13.64
C SER A 121 14.48 7.66 14.56
N MET A 122 13.16 7.84 14.64
CA MET A 122 12.53 8.82 15.52
C MET A 122 12.64 8.38 16.98
N ALA A 123 12.38 7.10 17.29
CA ALA A 123 12.53 6.56 18.64
C ALA A 123 13.97 6.73 19.16
N ASN A 124 14.97 6.46 18.32
CA ASN A 124 16.38 6.68 18.65
C ASN A 124 16.69 8.17 18.90
N LEU A 125 16.16 9.07 18.06
CA LEU A 125 16.28 10.50 18.30
C LEU A 125 15.69 10.86 19.67
N GLY A 126 14.46 10.45 19.96
CA GLY A 126 13.78 10.75 21.22
C GLY A 126 14.49 10.17 22.44
N GLU A 127 15.09 8.99 22.31
CA GLU A 127 15.92 8.40 23.38
C GLU A 127 17.19 9.21 23.62
N THR A 128 17.89 9.61 22.55
CA THR A 128 19.14 10.37 22.65
C THR A 128 18.90 11.79 23.16
N THR A 129 17.79 12.43 22.76
CA THR A 129 17.46 13.80 23.17
C THR A 129 16.62 13.87 24.45
N GLY A 130 16.13 12.74 24.96
CA GLY A 130 15.23 12.68 26.12
C GLY A 130 13.79 13.11 25.83
N HIS A 131 13.44 13.43 24.58
CA HIS A 131 12.14 13.93 24.15
C HIS A 131 11.24 12.85 23.52
N LEU A 132 11.16 11.68 24.17
CA LEU A 132 10.36 10.54 23.68
C LEU A 132 8.87 10.89 23.57
N THR A 133 8.33 11.70 24.50
CA THR A 133 6.91 12.08 24.54
C THR A 133 6.50 12.85 23.29
N GLU A 134 7.30 13.84 22.91
CA GLU A 134 7.10 14.69 21.73
C GLU A 134 7.23 13.86 20.45
N VAL A 135 8.29 13.05 20.37
CA VAL A 135 8.55 12.17 19.23
C VAL A 135 7.41 11.19 18.97
N PHE A 136 6.89 10.53 20.02
CA PHE A 136 5.74 9.63 19.84
C PHE A 136 4.47 10.38 19.46
N GLY A 137 4.32 11.65 19.83
CA GLY A 137 3.24 12.51 19.34
C GLY A 137 3.33 12.82 17.86
N GLU A 138 4.52 13.15 17.38
CA GLU A 138 4.75 13.38 15.95
C GLU A 138 4.56 12.09 15.14
N LEU A 139 5.02 10.94 15.64
CA LEU A 139 4.74 9.63 15.03
C LEU A 139 3.25 9.29 15.04
N GLU A 140 2.53 9.59 16.13
CA GLU A 140 1.07 9.41 16.20
C GLU A 140 0.39 10.22 15.08
N ARG A 141 0.72 11.51 14.95
CA ARG A 141 0.19 12.41 13.92
C ARG A 141 0.49 11.89 12.52
N TYR A 142 1.73 11.48 12.27
CA TYR A 142 2.16 10.90 10.99
C TYR A 142 1.30 9.70 10.59
N TYR A 143 1.23 8.68 11.45
CA TYR A 143 0.51 7.45 11.11
C TYR A 143 -1.00 7.66 11.05
N GLN A 144 -1.56 8.61 11.82
CA GLN A 144 -2.95 9.01 11.69
C GLN A 144 -3.25 9.57 10.29
N LEU A 145 -2.41 10.49 9.81
CA LEU A 145 -2.57 11.07 8.47
C LEU A 145 -2.37 10.00 7.38
N GLU A 146 -1.40 9.10 7.56
CA GLU A 146 -1.21 7.97 6.64
C GLU A 146 -2.42 7.03 6.60
N LEU A 147 -3.03 6.75 7.76
CA LEU A 147 -4.24 5.94 7.86
C LEU A 147 -5.44 6.63 7.21
N GLN A 148 -5.59 7.94 7.38
CA GLN A 148 -6.63 8.73 6.73
C GLN A 148 -6.50 8.66 5.21
N MET A 149 -5.30 8.86 4.66
CA MET A 149 -5.02 8.72 3.23
C MET A 149 -5.37 7.32 2.71
N ARG A 150 -5.01 6.26 3.45
CA ARG A 150 -5.36 4.88 3.09
C ARG A 150 -6.86 4.62 3.12
N ARG A 151 -7.57 5.21 4.09
CA ARG A 151 -9.04 5.11 4.20
C ARG A 151 -9.72 5.84 3.05
N GLN A 152 -9.26 7.03 2.71
CA GLN A 152 -9.78 7.83 1.60
C GLN A 152 -9.55 7.12 0.26
N PHE A 153 -8.37 6.56 0.03
CA PHE A 153 -8.11 5.74 -1.16
C PHE A 153 -9.03 4.51 -1.21
N ARG A 154 -9.22 3.83 -0.08
CA ARG A 154 -10.13 2.69 0.01
C ARG A 154 -11.57 3.10 -0.28
N SER A 155 -12.08 4.17 0.31
CA SER A 155 -13.45 4.64 0.08
C SER A 155 -13.67 5.08 -1.36
N ALA A 156 -12.69 5.78 -1.95
CA ALA A 156 -12.70 6.18 -3.36
C ALA A 156 -12.78 4.97 -4.31
N SER A 157 -12.15 3.85 -3.94
CA SER A 157 -12.13 2.62 -4.76
C SER A 157 -13.41 1.78 -4.68
N VAL A 158 -14.24 1.95 -3.65
CA VAL A 158 -15.45 1.12 -3.43
C VAL A 158 -16.49 1.37 -4.52
N MET A 159 -16.72 2.63 -4.90
CA MET A 159 -17.78 2.96 -5.86
C MET A 159 -17.48 2.46 -7.29
N PRO A 160 -16.28 2.68 -7.87
CA PRO A 160 -15.93 2.14 -9.18
C PRO A 160 -15.95 0.60 -9.22
N SER A 161 -15.52 -0.05 -8.14
CA SER A 161 -15.53 -1.51 -8.07
C SER A 161 -16.95 -2.09 -8.02
N ALA A 162 -17.85 -1.50 -7.24
CA ALA A 162 -19.27 -1.88 -7.25
C ALA A 162 -19.91 -1.68 -8.63
N GLN A 163 -19.64 -0.55 -9.28
CA GLN A 163 -20.14 -0.26 -10.64
C GLN A 163 -19.60 -1.26 -11.67
N PHE A 164 -18.33 -1.62 -11.58
CA PHE A 164 -17.71 -2.63 -12.45
C PHE A 164 -18.35 -4.01 -12.27
N VAL A 165 -18.60 -4.44 -11.03
CA VAL A 165 -19.29 -5.71 -10.75
C VAL A 165 -20.70 -5.70 -11.36
N PHE A 166 -21.46 -4.61 -11.19
CA PHE A 166 -22.79 -4.49 -11.77
C PHE A 166 -22.75 -4.51 -13.31
N ALA A 167 -21.78 -3.81 -13.91
CA ALA A 167 -21.55 -3.83 -15.36
C ALA A 167 -21.32 -5.25 -15.90
N VAL A 168 -20.44 -6.02 -15.25
CA VAL A 168 -20.15 -7.41 -15.63
C VAL A 168 -21.40 -8.29 -15.51
N LEU A 169 -22.20 -8.11 -14.47
CA LEU A 169 -23.45 -8.87 -14.28
C LEU A 169 -24.50 -8.53 -15.34
N VAL A 170 -24.68 -7.25 -15.69
CA VAL A 170 -25.60 -6.83 -16.76
C VAL A 170 -25.19 -7.43 -18.09
N VAL A 171 -23.90 -7.39 -18.42
CA VAL A 171 -23.36 -7.99 -19.65
C VAL A 171 -23.62 -9.51 -19.67
N ALA A 172 -23.34 -10.21 -18.58
CA ALA A 172 -23.60 -11.65 -18.46
C ALA A 172 -25.09 -11.98 -18.61
N ALA A 173 -25.98 -11.19 -18.01
CA ALA A 173 -27.43 -11.35 -18.10
C ALA A 173 -27.94 -11.15 -19.53
N VAL A 174 -27.43 -10.14 -20.25
CA VAL A 174 -27.77 -9.90 -21.66
C VAL A 174 -27.35 -11.09 -22.52
N ILE A 175 -26.13 -11.62 -22.35
CA ILE A 175 -25.66 -12.81 -23.08
C ILE A 175 -26.57 -14.02 -22.80
N TRP A 176 -26.98 -14.19 -21.55
CA TRP A 176 -27.87 -15.30 -21.15
C TRP A 176 -29.25 -15.20 -21.81
N ILE A 177 -29.90 -14.02 -21.73
CA ILE A 177 -31.23 -13.78 -22.33
C ILE A 177 -31.20 -13.95 -23.85
N LEU A 178 -30.18 -13.39 -24.52
CA LEU A 178 -30.01 -13.51 -25.96
C LEU A 178 -29.85 -14.96 -26.42
N GLY A 179 -29.19 -15.80 -25.62
CA GLY A 179 -29.07 -17.21 -25.93
C GLY A 179 -30.38 -18.00 -25.84
N ILE A 180 -31.32 -17.57 -25.00
CA ILE A 180 -32.66 -18.17 -24.89
C ILE A 180 -33.52 -17.76 -26.09
N ILE A 181 -33.48 -16.49 -26.48
CA ILE A 181 -34.37 -15.92 -27.53
C ILE A 181 -33.83 -16.18 -28.94
N GLY A 182 -32.51 -16.06 -29.15
CA GLY A 182 -31.88 -16.04 -30.47
C GLY A 182 -31.52 -17.41 -31.06
N GLY A 183 -31.82 -18.51 -30.37
CA GLY A 183 -31.63 -19.89 -30.82
C GLY A 183 -30.22 -20.22 -31.29
N ASN A 184 -29.35 -20.71 -30.39
CA ASN A 184 -27.98 -21.22 -30.64
C ASN A 184 -27.04 -20.44 -31.60
N LYS A 185 -27.40 -19.24 -32.08
CA LYS A 185 -26.54 -18.41 -32.91
C LYS A 185 -25.54 -17.68 -32.02
N PRO A 186 -24.22 -17.80 -32.28
CA PRO A 186 -23.17 -17.19 -31.48
C PRO A 186 -23.06 -15.68 -31.74
N LEU A 187 -24.00 -14.91 -31.20
CA LEU A 187 -24.20 -13.53 -31.65
C LEU A 187 -23.38 -12.47 -30.88
N LEU A 188 -23.14 -12.71 -29.59
CA LEU A 188 -22.54 -11.72 -28.68
C LEU A 188 -21.46 -12.28 -27.74
N THR A 189 -21.21 -13.58 -27.77
CA THR A 189 -20.19 -14.19 -26.91
C THR A 189 -18.83 -14.09 -27.58
N PHE A 190 -17.83 -13.57 -26.88
CA PHE A 190 -16.43 -13.49 -27.38
C PHE A 190 -15.88 -14.86 -27.84
N PHE A 191 -16.42 -15.94 -27.28
CA PHE A 191 -16.09 -17.34 -27.59
C PHE A 191 -17.09 -18.02 -28.54
N GLY A 192 -18.13 -17.33 -28.99
CA GLY A 192 -19.15 -17.91 -29.87
C GLY A 192 -19.97 -19.06 -29.25
N ILE A 193 -20.20 -19.03 -27.93
CA ILE A 193 -21.03 -20.03 -27.24
C ILE A 193 -22.34 -19.34 -26.80
N PRO A 194 -23.51 -19.74 -27.31
CA PRO A 194 -24.80 -19.17 -26.93
C PRO A 194 -25.28 -19.66 -25.55
N GLY A 195 -26.20 -18.91 -24.92
CA GLY A 195 -26.93 -19.35 -23.73
C GLY A 195 -26.17 -19.26 -22.41
N GLY A 196 -26.60 -20.04 -21.42
CA GLY A 196 -26.02 -20.05 -20.06
C GLY A 196 -24.54 -20.43 -20.03
N LEU A 197 -24.10 -21.30 -20.93
CA LEU A 197 -22.69 -21.64 -21.11
C LEU A 197 -21.86 -20.45 -21.60
N GLY A 198 -22.41 -19.60 -22.46
CA GLY A 198 -21.76 -18.37 -22.92
C GLY A 198 -21.57 -17.33 -21.82
N ALA A 199 -22.60 -17.13 -20.99
CA ALA A 199 -22.52 -16.23 -19.83
C ALA A 199 -21.52 -16.75 -18.78
N ALA A 200 -21.52 -18.06 -18.51
CA ALA A 200 -20.54 -18.68 -17.62
C ALA A 200 -19.10 -18.55 -18.16
N ALA A 201 -18.88 -18.79 -19.46
CA ALA A 201 -17.57 -18.62 -20.10
C ALA A 201 -17.07 -17.17 -20.02
N PHE A 202 -17.96 -16.18 -20.18
CA PHE A 202 -17.62 -14.77 -19.99
C PHE A 202 -17.23 -14.44 -18.54
N LEU A 203 -17.99 -14.92 -17.54
CA LEU A 203 -17.64 -14.71 -16.14
C LEU A 203 -16.32 -15.40 -15.76
N CYS A 204 -16.07 -16.60 -16.28
CA CYS A 204 -14.80 -17.29 -16.11
C CYS A 204 -13.64 -16.53 -16.77
N SER A 205 -13.82 -15.99 -17.98
CA SER A 205 -12.76 -15.23 -18.66
C SER A 205 -12.43 -13.93 -17.91
N VAL A 206 -13.44 -13.18 -17.47
CA VAL A 206 -13.26 -11.96 -16.65
C VAL A 206 -12.56 -12.31 -15.34
N SER A 207 -13.01 -13.37 -14.65
CA SER A 207 -12.41 -13.82 -13.40
C SER A 207 -10.97 -14.29 -13.59
N SER A 208 -10.66 -14.98 -14.69
CA SER A 208 -9.31 -15.43 -15.04
C SER A 208 -8.38 -14.26 -15.34
N VAL A 209 -8.85 -13.23 -16.05
CA VAL A 209 -8.06 -12.01 -16.31
C VAL A 209 -7.78 -11.27 -15.00
N LEU A 210 -8.78 -11.11 -14.13
CA LEU A 210 -8.59 -10.49 -12.82
C LEU A 210 -7.63 -11.29 -11.93
N ALA A 211 -7.77 -12.62 -11.92
CA ALA A 211 -6.87 -13.51 -11.19
C ALA A 211 -5.44 -13.43 -11.73
N LEU A 212 -5.27 -13.40 -13.05
CA LEU A 212 -3.96 -13.21 -13.68
C LEU A 212 -3.35 -11.88 -13.25
N ILE A 213 -4.07 -10.76 -13.39
CA ILE A 213 -3.58 -9.43 -12.97
C ILE A 213 -3.18 -9.44 -11.48
N ALA A 214 -3.99 -10.05 -10.61
CA ALA A 214 -3.69 -10.15 -9.18
C ALA A 214 -2.43 -11.00 -8.92
N ILE A 215 -2.29 -12.15 -9.59
CA ILE A 215 -1.12 -13.03 -9.46
C ILE A 215 0.14 -12.33 -9.98
N THR A 216 0.09 -11.70 -11.15
CA THR A 216 1.23 -10.96 -11.71
C THR A 216 1.64 -9.83 -10.77
N TYR A 217 0.67 -9.08 -10.23
CA TYR A 217 0.94 -8.05 -9.22
C TYR A 217 1.57 -8.65 -7.94
N LEU A 218 1.09 -9.79 -7.46
CA LEU A 218 1.65 -10.47 -6.28
C LEU A 218 3.06 -11.00 -6.52
N LEU A 219 3.35 -11.54 -7.70
CA LEU A 219 4.67 -12.02 -8.09
C LEU A 219 5.66 -10.87 -8.28
N ILE A 220 5.26 -9.80 -8.98
CA ILE A 220 6.11 -8.62 -9.17
C ILE A 220 6.37 -7.92 -7.84
N SER A 221 5.36 -7.83 -6.95
CA SER A 221 5.54 -7.22 -5.63
C SER A 221 6.46 -8.01 -4.67
N ARG A 222 6.76 -9.29 -4.99
CA ARG A 222 7.75 -10.11 -4.29
C ARG A 222 9.19 -9.87 -4.76
N ILE A 223 9.39 -9.39 -5.99
CA ILE A 223 10.73 -9.18 -6.57
C ILE A 223 11.15 -7.72 -6.37
N GLY A 224 12.00 -7.48 -5.36
CA GLY A 224 12.38 -6.12 -4.92
C GLY A 224 13.00 -5.23 -6.00
N ARG A 225 13.72 -5.81 -6.98
CA ARG A 225 14.41 -5.05 -8.03
C ARG A 225 13.49 -4.58 -9.18
N GLN A 226 12.32 -5.19 -9.35
CA GLN A 226 11.37 -4.81 -10.41
C GLN A 226 10.35 -3.74 -9.96
N LYS A 227 10.26 -3.44 -8.66
CA LYS A 227 9.40 -2.37 -8.14
C LYS A 227 9.77 -0.98 -8.68
N VAL A 228 11.06 -0.70 -8.89
CA VAL A 228 11.51 0.60 -9.42
C VAL A 228 11.00 0.83 -10.85
N TRP A 229 11.05 -0.21 -11.70
CA TRP A 229 10.59 -0.12 -13.08
C TRP A 229 9.05 -0.05 -13.15
N MET A 230 8.37 -0.81 -12.29
CA MET A 230 6.92 -0.78 -12.17
C MET A 230 6.42 0.56 -11.63
N ASP A 231 7.00 1.10 -10.56
CA ASP A 231 6.62 2.40 -10.01
C ASP A 231 6.87 3.53 -11.02
N ARG A 232 7.95 3.43 -11.81
CA ARG A 232 8.22 4.34 -12.94
C ARG A 232 7.17 4.22 -14.04
N PHE A 233 6.73 3.01 -14.37
CA PHE A 233 5.66 2.78 -15.34
C PHE A 233 4.29 3.27 -14.84
N LEU A 234 3.96 3.03 -13.56
CA LEU A 234 2.73 3.54 -12.94
C LEU A 234 2.70 5.07 -12.90
N LEU A 235 3.85 5.72 -12.69
CA LEU A 235 4.00 7.17 -12.78
C LEU A 235 3.81 7.72 -14.21
N ALA A 236 4.01 6.89 -15.25
CA ALA A 236 3.82 7.28 -16.64
C ALA A 236 2.35 7.18 -17.11
N VAL A 237 1.46 6.57 -16.33
CA VAL A 237 0.05 6.48 -16.69
C VAL A 237 -0.62 7.85 -16.53
N PRO A 238 -1.17 8.48 -17.58
CA PRO A 238 -1.54 9.90 -17.59
C PRO A 238 -2.61 10.32 -16.57
N ALA A 239 -3.42 9.38 -16.06
CA ALA A 239 -4.39 9.65 -14.99
C ALA A 239 -3.86 9.27 -13.59
N LEU A 240 -3.15 8.14 -13.47
CA LEU A 240 -2.68 7.58 -12.20
C LEU A 240 -1.38 8.24 -11.72
N GLY A 241 -0.48 8.55 -12.64
CA GLY A 241 0.84 9.10 -12.35
C GLY A 241 0.81 10.39 -11.55
N PRO A 242 0.05 11.43 -11.97
CA PRO A 242 -0.09 12.65 -11.20
C PRO A 242 -0.62 12.39 -9.77
N CYS A 243 -1.57 11.47 -9.59
CA CYS A 243 -2.09 11.15 -8.26
C CYS A 243 -1.07 10.43 -7.37
N LEU A 244 -0.31 9.48 -7.93
CA LEU A 244 0.75 8.78 -7.22
C LEU A 244 1.91 9.72 -6.87
N TYR A 245 2.22 10.65 -7.75
CA TYR A 245 3.21 11.70 -7.51
C TYR A 245 2.79 12.62 -6.37
N SER A 246 1.56 13.17 -6.40
CA SER A 246 1.07 14.05 -5.32
C SER A 246 1.01 13.31 -3.98
N LEU A 247 0.67 12.02 -3.99
CA LEU A 247 0.69 11.18 -2.79
C LEU A 247 2.11 10.94 -2.25
N ALA A 248 3.08 10.68 -3.13
CA ALA A 248 4.49 10.54 -2.75
C ALA A 248 5.03 11.85 -2.17
N MET A 249 4.73 12.99 -2.81
CA MET A 249 5.10 14.32 -2.34
C MET A 249 4.44 14.66 -1.01
N SER A 250 3.15 14.36 -0.82
CA SER A 250 2.45 14.58 0.45
C SER A 250 3.10 13.80 1.62
N ARG A 251 3.56 12.57 1.37
CA ARG A 251 4.29 11.78 2.37
C ARG A 251 5.72 12.28 2.58
N PHE A 252 6.40 12.68 1.51
CA PHE A 252 7.74 13.25 1.56
C PHE A 252 7.77 14.51 2.44
N THR A 253 6.92 15.50 2.13
CA THR A 253 6.88 16.78 2.84
C THR A 253 6.44 16.59 4.28
N LEU A 254 5.46 15.71 4.54
CA LEU A 254 5.06 15.35 5.90
C LEU A 254 6.22 14.74 6.70
N ALA A 255 6.88 13.71 6.14
CA ALA A 255 8.01 13.06 6.80
C ALA A 255 9.17 14.04 7.03
N LEU A 256 9.46 14.90 6.06
CA LEU A 256 10.56 15.86 6.16
C LEU A 256 10.24 16.90 7.22
N GLN A 257 9.04 17.48 7.18
CA GLN A 257 8.55 18.40 8.21
C GLN A 257 8.70 17.79 9.61
N LEU A 258 8.20 16.55 9.81
CA LEU A 258 8.28 15.84 11.09
C LEU A 258 9.72 15.67 11.58
N THR A 259 10.61 15.24 10.70
CA THR A 259 12.00 15.00 11.06
C THR A 259 12.73 16.30 11.41
N LEU A 260 12.44 17.39 10.68
CA LEU A 260 13.02 18.70 10.95
C LEU A 260 12.46 19.31 12.25
N ASP A 261 11.13 19.25 12.46
CA ASP A 261 10.45 19.72 13.68
C ASP A 261 10.97 18.97 14.93
N SER A 262 11.39 17.71 14.77
CA SER A 262 11.95 16.89 15.85
C SER A 262 13.45 17.11 16.09
N GLY A 263 14.11 17.97 15.30
CA GLY A 263 15.52 18.28 15.46
C GLY A 263 16.49 17.25 14.86
N LEU A 264 16.04 16.36 13.96
CA LEU A 264 16.98 15.55 13.17
C LEU A 264 17.78 16.45 12.22
N SER A 265 19.02 16.06 11.95
CA SER A 265 19.80 16.71 10.89
C SER A 265 19.08 16.60 9.55
N ILE A 266 19.18 17.65 8.74
CA ILE A 266 18.52 17.71 7.43
C ILE A 266 18.90 16.54 6.52
N THR A 267 20.15 16.06 6.57
CA THR A 267 20.62 14.90 5.82
C THR A 267 19.93 13.59 6.25
N LYS A 268 19.76 13.37 7.56
CA LYS A 268 19.08 12.17 8.08
C LYS A 268 17.56 12.26 7.84
N GLY A 269 16.98 13.44 8.07
CA GLY A 269 15.57 13.72 7.79
C GLY A 269 15.22 13.51 6.31
N LEU A 270 16.04 14.03 5.40
CA LEU A 270 15.86 13.89 3.94
C LEU A 270 15.88 12.44 3.49
N ARG A 271 16.85 11.65 3.98
CA ARG A 271 16.95 10.21 3.66
C ARG A 271 15.69 9.46 4.07
N LEU A 272 15.27 9.62 5.32
CA LEU A 272 14.08 8.96 5.88
C LEU A 272 12.81 9.40 5.16
N SER A 273 12.73 10.67 4.77
CA SER A 273 11.57 11.22 4.07
C SER A 273 11.42 10.67 2.66
N LEU A 274 12.53 10.49 1.94
CA LEU A 274 12.54 9.84 0.62
C LEU A 274 12.15 8.36 0.70
N GLU A 275 12.60 7.65 1.74
CA GLU A 275 12.17 6.27 2.01
C GLU A 275 10.69 6.18 2.44
N ALA A 276 10.18 7.18 3.17
CA ALA A 276 8.81 7.25 3.67
C ALA A 276 7.76 7.59 2.59
N THR A 277 8.17 8.00 1.39
CA THR A 277 7.25 8.22 0.25
C THR A 277 6.46 6.95 -0.12
N GLY A 278 7.05 5.78 0.12
CA GLY A 278 6.48 4.49 -0.29
C GLY A 278 6.56 4.25 -1.80
N ASN A 279 7.39 5.01 -2.52
CA ASN A 279 7.67 4.84 -3.94
C ASN A 279 9.15 4.47 -4.12
N ALA A 280 9.42 3.35 -4.77
CA ALA A 280 10.78 2.83 -4.92
C ALA A 280 11.65 3.75 -5.79
N HIS A 281 11.05 4.55 -6.68
CA HIS A 281 11.75 5.54 -7.50
C HIS A 281 12.36 6.67 -6.66
N PHE A 282 11.63 7.19 -5.67
CA PHE A 282 12.13 8.22 -4.75
C PHE A 282 13.19 7.65 -3.82
N ALA A 283 12.95 6.47 -3.25
CA ALA A 283 13.90 5.81 -2.36
C ALA A 283 15.25 5.50 -3.05
N ALA A 284 15.23 5.13 -4.33
CA ALA A 284 16.45 4.83 -5.10
C ALA A 284 17.39 6.04 -5.29
N HIS A 285 16.87 7.27 -5.27
CA HIS A 285 17.67 8.49 -5.39
C HIS A 285 18.09 9.07 -4.03
N ALA A 286 17.67 8.45 -2.91
CA ALA A 286 17.93 8.98 -1.58
C ALA A 286 19.41 9.13 -1.27
N ASP A 287 20.21 8.09 -1.52
CA ASP A 287 21.65 8.16 -1.23
C ASP A 287 22.36 9.19 -2.12
N ALA A 288 21.94 9.35 -3.39
CA ALA A 288 22.51 10.35 -4.29
C ALA A 288 22.24 11.78 -3.79
N ILE A 289 20.99 12.11 -3.48
CA ILE A 289 20.61 13.44 -2.97
C ILE A 289 21.30 13.74 -1.63
N VAL A 290 21.32 12.76 -0.73
CA VAL A 290 21.93 12.93 0.60
C VAL A 290 23.44 13.12 0.50
N ASN A 291 24.12 12.42 -0.41
CA ASN A 291 25.56 12.58 -0.62
C ASN A 291 25.89 13.97 -1.18
N THR A 292 25.07 14.50 -2.09
CA THR A 292 25.21 15.87 -2.60
C THR A 292 25.14 16.91 -1.47
N LEU A 293 24.16 16.77 -0.57
CA LEU A 293 24.00 17.64 0.59
C LEU A 293 25.17 17.49 1.59
N LYS A 294 25.68 16.26 1.79
CA LYS A 294 26.88 16.01 2.63
C LYS A 294 28.15 16.65 2.08
N ASN A 295 28.23 16.83 0.77
CA ASN A 295 29.35 17.50 0.12
C ASN A 295 29.31 19.03 0.25
N GLY A 296 28.31 19.58 0.97
CA GLY A 296 28.19 21.01 1.26
C GLY A 296 27.40 21.80 0.22
N GLN A 297 26.80 21.13 -0.78
CA GLN A 297 25.86 21.80 -1.67
C GLN A 297 24.55 22.13 -0.94
N PRO A 298 23.89 23.26 -1.28
CA PRO A 298 22.62 23.63 -0.68
C PRO A 298 21.50 22.62 -1.02
N LEU A 299 20.45 22.63 -0.21
CA LEU A 299 19.34 21.68 -0.30
C LEU A 299 18.64 21.75 -1.67
N HIS A 300 18.37 22.96 -2.17
CA HIS A 300 17.72 23.12 -3.47
C HIS A 300 18.52 22.48 -4.61
N GLU A 301 19.84 22.66 -4.65
CA GLU A 301 20.72 22.04 -5.67
C GLU A 301 20.69 20.51 -5.57
N ALA A 302 20.75 19.96 -4.36
CA ALA A 302 20.72 18.52 -4.13
C ALA A 302 19.38 17.90 -4.61
N ILE A 303 18.26 18.59 -4.38
CA ILE A 303 16.93 18.18 -4.80
C ILE A 303 16.76 18.34 -6.31
N GLU A 304 17.21 19.45 -6.89
CA GLU A 304 17.11 19.76 -8.32
C GLU A 304 17.91 18.77 -9.18
N ALA A 305 19.12 18.40 -8.75
CA ALA A 305 19.97 17.44 -9.44
C ALA A 305 19.29 16.07 -9.68
N SER A 306 18.35 15.69 -8.80
CA SER A 306 17.62 14.42 -8.92
C SER A 306 16.56 14.42 -10.03
N LYS A 307 16.11 15.58 -10.50
CA LYS A 307 14.99 15.75 -11.45
C LYS A 307 13.69 15.05 -11.03
N LEU A 308 13.53 14.72 -9.74
CA LEU A 308 12.33 14.10 -9.19
C LEU A 308 11.26 15.13 -8.84
N PHE A 309 11.68 16.35 -8.55
CA PHE A 309 10.84 17.41 -8.03
C PHE A 309 10.45 18.38 -9.14
N THR A 310 9.24 18.95 -9.05
CA THR A 310 8.80 19.99 -9.99
C THR A 310 9.60 21.27 -9.79
N SER A 311 9.71 22.09 -10.84
CA SER A 311 10.32 23.42 -10.78
C SER A 311 9.72 24.25 -9.64
N ASP A 312 8.39 24.26 -9.54
CA ASP A 312 7.66 25.02 -8.54
C ASP A 312 8.04 24.58 -7.11
N PHE A 313 8.25 23.27 -6.90
CA PHE A 313 8.70 22.75 -5.62
C PHE A 313 10.12 23.23 -5.30
N VAL A 314 11.03 23.17 -6.26
CA VAL A 314 12.42 23.62 -6.09
C VAL A 314 12.46 25.11 -5.79
N GLU A 315 11.70 25.95 -6.49
CA GLU A 315 11.62 27.40 -6.22
C GLU A 315 11.12 27.72 -4.81
N MET A 316 10.14 26.96 -4.31
CA MET A 316 9.67 27.09 -2.94
C MET A 316 10.74 26.67 -1.92
N ILE A 317 11.56 25.65 -2.23
CA ILE A 317 12.73 25.31 -1.41
C ILE A 317 13.74 26.45 -1.42
N VAL A 318 14.13 26.96 -2.59
CA VAL A 318 15.11 28.06 -2.73
C VAL A 318 14.72 29.25 -1.85
N SER A 319 13.47 29.72 -1.97
CA SER A 319 12.99 30.86 -1.18
C SER A 319 12.97 30.58 0.32
N SER A 320 12.59 29.36 0.74
CA SER A 320 12.58 28.96 2.14
C SER A 320 13.97 28.71 2.72
N GLU A 321 14.93 28.25 1.91
CA GLU A 321 16.29 27.99 2.31
C GLU A 321 17.04 29.30 2.58
N ILE A 322 16.84 30.31 1.73
CA ILE A 322 17.35 31.67 1.95
C ILE A 322 16.71 32.31 3.20
N ALA A 323 15.40 32.09 3.40
CA ALA A 323 14.67 32.63 4.55
C ALA A 323 14.90 31.84 5.86
N GLY A 324 15.56 30.67 5.81
CA GLY A 324 15.76 29.80 6.97
C GLY A 324 14.48 29.13 7.50
N SER A 325 13.43 29.03 6.69
CA SER A 325 12.08 28.58 7.08
C SER A 325 11.61 27.33 6.32
N VAL A 326 12.56 26.43 6.01
CA VAL A 326 12.29 25.15 5.33
C VAL A 326 11.23 24.30 6.07
N PRO A 327 11.24 24.16 7.42
CA PRO A 327 10.22 23.40 8.13
C PRO A 327 8.80 23.96 7.93
N GLU A 328 8.63 25.29 7.99
CA GLU A 328 7.38 25.98 7.74
C GLU A 328 6.91 25.78 6.30
N MET A 329 7.82 25.87 5.33
CA MET A 329 7.52 25.60 3.93
C MET A 329 7.08 24.15 3.71
N MET A 330 7.73 23.17 4.37
CA MET A 330 7.32 21.77 4.29
C MET A 330 5.90 21.56 4.83
N ARG A 331 5.53 22.26 5.91
CA ARG A 331 4.17 22.22 6.47
C ARG A 331 3.14 22.77 5.49
N HIS A 332 3.44 23.89 4.83
CA HIS A 332 2.57 24.47 3.80
C HIS A 332 2.40 23.52 2.61
N LEU A 333 3.51 22.98 2.09
CA LEU A 333 3.51 22.04 0.98
C LEU A 333 2.81 20.72 1.32
N GLN A 334 2.93 20.24 2.57
CA GLN A 334 2.22 19.07 3.05
C GLN A 334 0.71 19.24 2.92
N GLN A 335 0.16 20.39 3.33
CA GLN A 335 -1.27 20.70 3.20
C GLN A 335 -1.67 20.80 1.73
N GLN A 336 -0.91 21.53 0.91
CA GLN A 336 -1.17 21.69 -0.52
C GLN A 336 -1.21 20.34 -1.26
N TYR A 337 -0.20 19.49 -1.09
CA TYR A 337 -0.15 18.17 -1.71
C TYR A 337 -1.18 17.20 -1.13
N HIS A 338 -1.56 17.35 0.14
CA HIS A 338 -2.63 16.55 0.75
C HIS A 338 -3.97 16.83 0.07
N GLU A 339 -4.34 18.11 -0.07
CA GLU A 339 -5.55 18.53 -0.77
C GLU A 339 -5.53 18.13 -2.26
N GLU A 340 -4.39 18.34 -2.91
CA GLU A 340 -4.22 17.94 -4.31
C GLU A 340 -4.41 16.44 -4.51
N THR A 341 -3.86 15.63 -3.61
CA THR A 341 -4.04 14.17 -3.62
C THR A 341 -5.50 13.79 -3.45
N ALA A 342 -6.23 14.42 -2.53
CA ALA A 342 -7.66 14.20 -2.34
C ALA A 342 -8.47 14.57 -3.60
N ARG A 343 -8.16 15.71 -4.24
CA ARG A 343 -8.77 16.15 -5.51
C ARG A 343 -8.49 15.15 -6.64
N ARG A 344 -7.23 14.76 -6.84
CA ARG A 344 -6.80 13.82 -7.88
C ARG A 344 -7.40 12.42 -7.68
N MET A 345 -7.50 11.93 -6.44
CA MET A 345 -8.20 10.67 -6.13
C MET A 345 -9.69 10.71 -6.50
N THR A 346 -10.35 11.85 -6.24
CA THR A 346 -11.76 12.03 -6.60
C THR A 346 -11.95 12.09 -8.12
N MET A 347 -11.08 12.80 -8.84
CA MET A 347 -11.10 12.82 -10.31
C MET A 347 -10.86 11.43 -10.90
N LEU A 348 -9.86 10.69 -10.41
CA LEU A 348 -9.59 9.31 -10.83
C LEU A 348 -10.81 8.41 -10.68
N THR A 349 -11.51 8.54 -9.55
CA THR A 349 -12.75 7.80 -9.27
C THR A 349 -13.83 8.11 -10.29
N ARG A 350 -14.03 9.40 -10.62
CA ARG A 350 -15.02 9.85 -11.62
C ARG A 350 -14.68 9.40 -13.03
N VAL A 351 -13.42 9.52 -13.44
CA VAL A 351 -12.95 9.09 -14.76
C VAL A 351 -13.11 7.57 -14.91
N ALA A 352 -12.73 6.79 -13.89
CA ALA A 352 -12.92 5.34 -13.89
C ALA A 352 -14.41 4.97 -13.99
N ALA A 353 -15.28 5.62 -13.21
CA ALA A 353 -16.72 5.42 -13.29
C ALA A 353 -17.30 5.78 -14.67
N GLY A 354 -16.87 6.90 -15.26
CA GLY A 354 -17.28 7.30 -16.60
C GLY A 354 -16.84 6.31 -17.68
N ALA A 355 -15.62 5.78 -17.59
CA ALA A 355 -15.11 4.78 -18.51
C ALA A 355 -15.90 3.46 -18.44
N VAL A 356 -16.24 2.99 -17.23
CA VAL A 356 -17.09 1.80 -17.05
C VAL A 356 -18.49 2.04 -17.63
N TRP A 357 -19.08 3.22 -17.38
CA TRP A 357 -20.40 3.56 -17.93
C TRP A 357 -20.40 3.60 -19.46
N LEU A 358 -19.40 4.24 -20.07
CA LEU A 358 -19.25 4.28 -21.53
C LEU A 358 -19.10 2.87 -22.11
N ALA A 359 -18.26 2.02 -21.51
CA ALA A 359 -18.08 0.65 -21.97
C ALA A 359 -19.39 -0.15 -21.93
N VAL A 360 -20.19 -0.01 -20.86
CA VAL A 360 -21.52 -0.65 -20.75
C VAL A 360 -22.49 -0.09 -21.77
N ALA A 361 -22.56 1.24 -21.94
CA ALA A 361 -23.44 1.87 -22.90
C ALA A 361 -23.13 1.42 -24.33
N THR A 362 -21.84 1.43 -24.72
CA THR A 362 -21.40 0.92 -26.03
C THR A 362 -21.76 -0.56 -26.19
N PHE A 363 -21.55 -1.38 -25.17
CA PHE A 363 -21.92 -2.79 -25.21
C PHE A 363 -23.42 -3.00 -25.43
N ILE A 364 -24.27 -2.29 -24.67
CA ILE A 364 -25.73 -2.38 -24.79
C ILE A 364 -26.19 -1.93 -26.18
N VAL A 365 -25.63 -0.84 -26.71
CA VAL A 365 -25.95 -0.36 -28.05
C VAL A 365 -25.64 -1.43 -29.10
N ILE A 366 -24.45 -2.04 -29.04
CA ILE A 366 -24.07 -3.14 -29.95
C ILE A 366 -25.05 -4.33 -29.80
N ALA A 367 -25.42 -4.68 -28.57
CA ALA A 367 -26.37 -5.76 -28.29
C ALA A 367 -27.75 -5.50 -28.92
N ILE A 368 -28.27 -4.26 -28.80
CA ILE A 368 -29.55 -3.87 -29.37
C ILE A 368 -29.52 -3.92 -30.91
N PHE A 369 -28.50 -3.35 -31.54
CA PHE A 369 -28.37 -3.38 -33.01
C PHE A 369 -28.31 -4.82 -33.54
N LYS A 370 -27.56 -5.69 -32.85
CA LYS A 370 -27.46 -7.10 -33.21
C LYS A 370 -28.78 -7.84 -33.01
N LEU A 371 -29.52 -7.57 -31.93
CA LEU A 371 -30.85 -8.14 -31.71
C LEU A 371 -31.83 -7.69 -32.82
N ALA A 372 -31.86 -6.41 -33.14
CA ALA A 372 -32.70 -5.87 -34.22
C ALA A 372 -32.39 -6.56 -35.56
N SER A 373 -31.11 -6.76 -35.90
CA SER A 373 -30.69 -7.50 -37.10
C SER A 373 -31.29 -8.91 -37.15
N ILE A 374 -31.30 -9.66 -36.04
CA ILE A 374 -31.92 -10.99 -36.01
C ILE A 374 -33.42 -10.90 -36.30
N TYR A 375 -34.12 -9.95 -35.68
CA TYR A 375 -35.55 -9.79 -35.92
C TYR A 375 -35.85 -9.45 -37.37
N PHE A 376 -35.05 -8.59 -38.00
CA PHE A 376 -35.16 -8.31 -39.44
C PHE A 376 -34.86 -9.54 -40.30
N ASP A 377 -33.81 -10.31 -40.00
CA ASP A 377 -33.49 -11.55 -40.72
C ASP A 377 -34.61 -12.59 -40.58
N ALA A 378 -35.21 -12.71 -39.39
CA ALA A 378 -36.33 -13.61 -39.13
C ALA A 378 -37.57 -13.20 -39.92
N LEU A 379 -37.91 -11.90 -39.97
CA LEU A 379 -39.03 -11.39 -40.76
C LEU A 379 -38.78 -11.51 -42.27
N ALA A 380 -37.56 -11.24 -42.74
CA ALA A 380 -37.18 -11.38 -44.15
C ALA A 380 -37.18 -12.85 -44.61
N GLY A 381 -36.86 -13.80 -43.72
CA GLY A 381 -36.95 -15.23 -43.98
C GLY A 381 -38.39 -15.75 -44.12
N VAL A 382 -39.36 -15.12 -43.45
CA VAL A 382 -40.79 -15.49 -43.54
C VAL A 382 -41.42 -15.02 -44.86
N GLY A 383 -40.87 -14.00 -45.52
CA GLY A 383 -41.34 -13.53 -46.85
C GLY A 383 -40.88 -14.34 -48.06
N LYS A 384 -40.16 -15.46 -47.85
CA LYS A 384 -39.62 -16.34 -48.91
C LYS A 384 -40.31 -17.71 -48.99
N ILE A 385 -41.48 -17.88 -48.38
CA ILE A 385 -42.31 -19.10 -48.47
C ILE A 385 -43.48 -18.85 -49.41
#